data_AF-A0A2G9S2P3-F1
#
_entry.id   AF-A0A2G9S2P3-F1
#
_cell.length_a   1.000
_cell.length_b   1.000
_cell.length_c   1.000
_cell.angle_alpha   90.00
_cell.angle_beta   90.00
_cell.angle_gamma   90.00
#
_symmetry.space_group_name_H-M   'P 1'
#
loop_
_entity.id
_entity.type
_entity.pdbx_description
1 polymer ?
#
loop_
_entity_poly.entity_id
_entity_poly.type
_entity_poly.pdbx_seq_one_letter_code
_entity_poly.pdbx_strand_id
1 'polypeptide(L)'
;MCTLASSEFSHEAVKTHIETVINALKTERDVSVRQRAVDLLYAMCDRSNAQQIVAEMLNYLETADYSIREEIVLKVAILAEKYAVDYTWYVDTILNLIRIAGDYVSEEVWYRVIQIVINRDDVQGYAAKTVFEALQAPACHENLVKVGGPLIQFNLLHSKFHLCSVPTRALLLSAYIKFINLFPEIKPTIQDVLRSDSQLRNADVELQQRAVEYLRLSSIASNDILATVLEEMPPFPERESSILAKLKKKKGPGTVTDLEDTKKEKNSSDMNGGTEPVPVSTAVCHYIGKLCKY
;
A
#
# COMPACT_ATOMS: atom_id res chain seq x y z
N MET A 1 2.83 -33.02 5.74
CA MET A 1 3.50 -32.52 4.52
C MET A 1 4.08 -31.12 4.72
N CYS A 2 3.36 -30.13 5.26
CA CYS A 2 3.96 -28.81 5.56
C CYS A 2 5.12 -28.84 6.58
N THR A 3 5.17 -29.82 7.48
CA THR A 3 6.26 -29.99 8.46
C THR A 3 7.57 -30.54 7.88
N LEU A 4 7.53 -31.14 6.68
CA LEU A 4 8.74 -31.60 5.99
C LEU A 4 9.34 -30.48 5.13
N ALA A 5 8.59 -29.43 4.76
CA ALA A 5 9.16 -28.30 4.04
C ALA A 5 10.02 -27.38 4.92
N SER A 6 9.99 -27.57 6.24
CA SER A 6 10.67 -26.72 7.23
C SER A 6 11.99 -27.29 7.77
N SER A 7 12.41 -28.49 7.37
CA SER A 7 13.76 -29.00 7.68
C SER A 7 14.74 -28.57 6.58
N GLU A 8 15.90 -28.04 6.97
CA GLU A 8 16.93 -27.52 6.04
C GLU A 8 17.35 -28.55 4.98
N PHE A 9 17.28 -29.85 5.28
CA PHE A 9 17.66 -30.92 4.36
C PHE A 9 16.60 -31.22 3.30
N SER A 10 15.32 -31.02 3.63
CA SER A 10 14.19 -31.25 2.73
C SER A 10 13.76 -29.99 1.99
N HIS A 11 14.17 -28.80 2.43
CA HIS A 11 13.88 -27.53 1.75
C HIS A 11 14.46 -27.53 0.32
N GLU A 12 15.73 -27.90 0.16
CA GLU A 12 16.38 -28.04 -1.16
C GLU A 12 15.70 -29.09 -2.07
N ALA A 13 15.33 -30.25 -1.52
CA ALA A 13 14.66 -31.31 -2.29
C ALA A 13 13.20 -30.95 -2.67
N VAL A 14 12.54 -30.10 -1.89
CA VAL A 14 11.20 -29.59 -2.23
C VAL A 14 11.30 -28.54 -3.34
N LYS A 15 12.36 -27.74 -3.38
CA LYS A 15 12.60 -26.74 -4.45
C LYS A 15 12.73 -27.35 -5.83
N THR A 16 13.32 -28.55 -5.96
CA THR A 16 13.41 -29.24 -7.26
C THR A 16 12.05 -29.54 -7.89
N HIS A 17 10.96 -29.49 -7.12
CA HIS A 17 9.60 -29.74 -7.62
C HIS A 17 8.75 -28.46 -7.74
N ILE A 18 9.35 -27.26 -7.68
CA ILE A 18 8.62 -25.98 -7.75
C ILE A 18 7.73 -25.90 -9.01
N GLU A 19 8.25 -26.31 -10.17
CA GLU A 19 7.50 -26.31 -11.44
C GLU A 19 6.29 -27.24 -11.38
N THR A 20 6.41 -28.38 -10.70
CA THR A 20 5.30 -29.32 -10.52
C THR A 20 4.21 -28.72 -9.64
N VAL A 21 4.59 -28.00 -8.58
CA VAL A 21 3.64 -27.32 -7.69
C VAL A 21 2.96 -26.14 -8.40
N ILE A 22 3.70 -25.36 -9.18
CA ILE A 22 3.14 -24.28 -10.02
C ILE A 22 2.15 -24.86 -11.04
N ASN A 23 2.49 -25.98 -11.67
CA ASN A 23 1.60 -26.63 -12.62
C ASN A 23 0.32 -27.15 -11.93
N ALA A 24 0.45 -27.72 -10.72
CA ALA A 24 -0.71 -28.13 -9.92
C ALA A 24 -1.59 -26.93 -9.57
N LEU A 25 -1.02 -25.77 -9.21
CA LEU A 25 -1.78 -24.55 -8.96
C LEU A 25 -2.63 -24.11 -10.17
N LYS A 26 -2.08 -24.24 -11.39
CA LYS A 26 -2.72 -23.82 -12.64
C LYS A 26 -3.76 -24.82 -13.16
N THR A 27 -3.47 -26.12 -13.07
CA THR A 27 -4.22 -27.17 -13.77
C THR A 27 -5.27 -27.87 -12.91
N GLU A 28 -5.06 -27.93 -11.60
CA GLU A 28 -5.99 -28.62 -10.71
C GLU A 28 -7.35 -27.93 -10.69
N ARG A 29 -8.45 -28.69 -10.58
CA ARG A 29 -9.81 -28.12 -10.51
C ARG A 29 -10.28 -27.89 -9.08
N ASP A 30 -9.68 -28.58 -8.13
CA ASP A 30 -10.09 -28.53 -6.72
C ASP A 30 -9.44 -27.34 -6.00
N VAL A 31 -10.28 -26.46 -5.45
CA VAL A 31 -9.86 -25.24 -4.74
C VAL A 31 -9.01 -25.58 -3.50
N SER A 32 -9.31 -26.67 -2.80
CA SER A 32 -8.54 -27.09 -1.62
C SER A 32 -7.13 -27.56 -2.00
N VAL A 33 -6.96 -28.23 -3.15
CA VAL A 33 -5.64 -28.61 -3.66
C VAL A 33 -4.84 -27.37 -4.06
N ARG A 34 -5.48 -26.41 -4.73
CA ARG A 34 -4.85 -25.13 -5.08
C ARG A 34 -4.43 -24.34 -3.84
N GLN A 35 -5.25 -24.30 -2.78
CA GLN A 35 -4.87 -23.67 -1.50
C GLN A 35 -3.62 -24.34 -0.90
N ARG A 36 -3.56 -25.67 -0.91
CA ARG A 36 -2.39 -26.41 -0.42
C ARG A 36 -1.15 -26.16 -1.27
N ALA A 37 -1.30 -26.01 -2.58
CA ALA A 37 -0.20 -25.60 -3.47
C ALA A 37 0.32 -24.20 -3.11
N VAL A 38 -0.57 -23.23 -2.87
CA VAL A 38 -0.20 -21.88 -2.42
C VAL A 38 0.49 -21.90 -1.05
N ASP A 39 -0.01 -22.67 -0.09
CA ASP A 39 0.64 -22.87 1.22
C ASP A 39 2.06 -23.42 1.07
N LEU A 40 2.23 -24.43 0.20
CA LEU A 40 3.54 -25.04 -0.04
C LEU A 40 4.49 -24.06 -0.72
N LEU A 41 4.03 -23.34 -1.76
CA LEU A 41 4.80 -22.28 -2.44
C LEU A 41 5.24 -21.20 -1.45
N TYR A 42 4.36 -20.78 -0.54
CA TYR A 42 4.70 -19.80 0.50
C TYR A 42 5.79 -20.34 1.45
N ALA A 43 5.70 -21.61 1.87
CA ALA A 43 6.65 -22.22 2.80
C ALA A 43 8.04 -22.48 2.17
N MET A 44 8.09 -22.84 0.88
CA MET A 44 9.34 -23.09 0.15
C MET A 44 9.98 -21.82 -0.44
N CYS A 45 9.34 -20.67 -0.28
CA CYS A 45 9.81 -19.41 -0.84
C CYS A 45 11.07 -18.91 -0.13
N ASP A 46 12.08 -18.54 -0.92
CA ASP A 46 13.35 -17.96 -0.50
C ASP A 46 13.76 -16.79 -1.43
N ARG A 47 14.94 -16.20 -1.18
CA ARG A 47 15.45 -15.07 -1.99
C ARG A 47 15.72 -15.42 -3.45
N SER A 48 15.96 -16.69 -3.78
CA SER A 48 16.29 -17.13 -5.14
C SER A 48 15.05 -17.31 -6.02
N ASN A 49 13.93 -17.72 -5.41
CA ASN A 49 12.71 -18.08 -6.13
C ASN A 49 11.52 -17.13 -5.88
N ALA A 50 11.66 -16.13 -4.98
CA ALA A 50 10.59 -15.20 -4.62
C ALA A 50 9.94 -14.51 -5.83
N GLN A 51 10.73 -14.03 -6.79
CA GLN A 51 10.19 -13.33 -7.97
C GLN A 51 9.30 -14.25 -8.81
N GLN A 52 9.73 -15.50 -9.02
CA GLN A 52 8.96 -16.51 -9.77
C GLN A 52 7.66 -16.86 -9.03
N ILE A 53 7.75 -17.15 -7.72
CA ILE A 53 6.59 -17.54 -6.93
C ILE A 53 5.55 -16.42 -6.86
N VAL A 54 5.98 -15.18 -6.62
CA VAL A 54 5.10 -14.01 -6.57
C VAL A 54 4.42 -13.78 -7.91
N ALA A 55 5.15 -13.87 -9.02
CA ALA A 55 4.57 -13.72 -10.36
C ALA A 55 3.48 -14.77 -10.62
N GLU A 56 3.72 -16.03 -10.25
CA GLU A 56 2.74 -17.10 -10.44
C GLU A 56 1.55 -16.98 -9.49
N MET A 57 1.75 -16.51 -8.26
CA MET A 57 0.66 -16.19 -7.34
C MET A 57 -0.22 -15.04 -7.87
N LEU A 58 0.38 -14.00 -8.45
CA LEU A 58 -0.35 -12.89 -9.07
C LEU A 58 -1.15 -13.34 -10.31
N ASN A 59 -0.55 -14.16 -11.17
CA ASN A 59 -1.24 -14.74 -12.33
C ASN A 59 -2.43 -15.60 -11.90
N TYR A 60 -2.26 -16.41 -10.86
CA TYR A 60 -3.34 -17.21 -10.32
C TYR A 60 -4.47 -16.33 -9.73
N LEU A 61 -4.11 -15.25 -9.06
CA LEU A 61 -5.06 -14.34 -8.40
C LEU A 61 -6.11 -13.74 -9.37
N GLU A 62 -5.76 -13.55 -10.64
CA GLU A 62 -6.70 -13.05 -11.67
C GLU A 62 -7.91 -13.97 -11.86
N THR A 63 -7.70 -15.30 -11.76
CA THR A 63 -8.73 -16.32 -11.99
C THR A 63 -9.18 -17.03 -10.70
N ALA A 64 -8.56 -16.69 -9.56
CA ALA A 64 -8.83 -17.32 -8.27
C ALA A 64 -10.24 -17.00 -7.74
N ASP A 65 -10.82 -17.95 -7.02
CA ASP A 65 -12.09 -17.80 -6.31
C ASP A 65 -12.02 -16.73 -5.22
N TYR A 66 -13.12 -15.99 -5.03
CA TYR A 66 -13.18 -14.87 -4.07
C TYR A 66 -12.84 -15.25 -2.63
N SER A 67 -13.13 -16.49 -2.21
CA SER A 67 -12.90 -16.97 -0.84
C SER A 67 -11.42 -17.10 -0.48
N ILE A 68 -10.53 -17.26 -1.46
CA ILE A 68 -9.09 -17.48 -1.25
C ILE A 68 -8.24 -16.25 -1.55
N ARG A 69 -8.80 -15.26 -2.27
CA ARG A 69 -8.06 -14.05 -2.69
C ARG A 69 -7.44 -13.31 -1.52
N GLU A 70 -8.18 -13.11 -0.44
CA GLU A 70 -7.68 -12.36 0.72
C GLU A 70 -6.45 -13.04 1.36
N GLU A 71 -6.41 -14.38 1.39
CA GLU A 71 -5.26 -15.10 1.94
C GLU A 71 -4.04 -15.03 1.00
N ILE A 72 -4.26 -15.17 -0.31
CA ILE A 72 -3.20 -15.06 -1.31
C ILE A 72 -2.61 -13.65 -1.32
N VAL A 73 -3.47 -12.62 -1.29
CA VAL A 73 -3.07 -11.21 -1.22
C VAL A 73 -2.15 -10.96 -0.02
N LEU A 74 -2.52 -11.46 1.15
CA LEU A 74 -1.72 -11.31 2.35
C LEU A 74 -0.37 -12.02 2.24
N LYS A 75 -0.34 -13.25 1.71
CA LYS A 75 0.89 -14.01 1.48
C LYS A 75 1.81 -13.33 0.47
N VAL A 76 1.28 -12.85 -0.65
CA VAL A 76 2.05 -12.13 -1.68
C VAL A 76 2.66 -10.87 -1.08
N ALA A 77 1.89 -10.08 -0.31
CA ALA A 77 2.41 -8.87 0.34
C ALA A 77 3.57 -9.18 1.31
N ILE A 78 3.45 -10.25 2.11
CA ILE A 78 4.51 -10.69 3.04
C ILE A 78 5.76 -11.16 2.29
N LEU A 79 5.59 -11.98 1.24
CA LEU A 79 6.73 -12.49 0.45
C LEU A 79 7.46 -11.35 -0.26
N ALA A 80 6.71 -10.41 -0.83
CA ALA A 80 7.26 -9.23 -1.48
C ALA A 80 8.07 -8.39 -0.49
N GLU A 81 7.55 -8.11 0.70
CA GLU A 81 8.27 -7.34 1.72
C GLU A 81 9.50 -8.08 2.24
N LYS A 82 9.39 -9.38 2.52
CA LYS A 82 10.46 -10.17 3.13
C LYS A 82 11.64 -10.42 2.20
N TYR A 83 11.37 -10.63 0.90
CA TYR A 83 12.37 -11.05 -0.07
C TYR A 83 12.72 -9.97 -1.11
N ALA A 84 12.20 -8.76 -0.98
CA ALA A 84 12.61 -7.63 -1.82
C ALA A 84 14.11 -7.34 -1.67
N VAL A 85 14.84 -7.53 -2.77
CA VAL A 85 16.20 -7.02 -2.94
C VAL A 85 16.17 -5.62 -3.57
N ASP A 86 15.25 -5.44 -4.52
CA ASP A 86 14.95 -4.19 -5.20
C ASP A 86 13.56 -3.70 -4.79
N TYR A 87 13.47 -2.46 -4.30
CA TYR A 87 12.22 -1.88 -3.86
C TYR A 87 11.35 -1.38 -5.04
N THR A 88 11.90 -1.23 -6.25
CA THR A 88 11.08 -1.01 -7.45
C THR A 88 10.20 -2.23 -7.74
N TRP A 89 10.79 -3.44 -7.65
CA TRP A 89 10.05 -4.71 -7.75
C TRP A 89 8.98 -4.85 -6.66
N TYR A 90 9.27 -4.41 -5.43
CA TYR A 90 8.28 -4.39 -4.36
C TYR A 90 7.09 -3.48 -4.70
N VAL A 91 7.36 -2.24 -5.15
CA VAL A 91 6.32 -1.28 -5.55
C VAL A 91 5.48 -1.87 -6.69
N ASP A 92 6.10 -2.43 -7.73
CA ASP A 92 5.38 -3.04 -8.85
C ASP A 92 4.50 -4.22 -8.43
N THR A 93 5.00 -5.04 -7.50
CA THR A 93 4.26 -6.18 -6.97
C THR A 93 3.01 -5.72 -6.22
N ILE A 94 3.14 -4.74 -5.31
CA ILE A 94 2.00 -4.24 -4.53
C ILE A 94 1.01 -3.47 -5.39
N LEU A 95 1.46 -2.66 -6.36
CA LEU A 95 0.57 -1.94 -7.28
C LEU A 95 -0.20 -2.92 -8.18
N ASN A 96 0.44 -3.97 -8.69
CA ASN A 96 -0.26 -5.03 -9.42
C ASN A 96 -1.24 -5.79 -8.54
N LEU A 97 -0.89 -6.03 -7.27
CA LEU A 97 -1.78 -6.68 -6.31
C LEU A 97 -3.06 -5.87 -6.08
N ILE A 98 -2.94 -4.53 -5.93
CA ILE A 98 -4.07 -3.61 -5.80
C ILE A 98 -4.89 -3.56 -7.10
N ARG A 99 -4.22 -3.57 -8.27
CA ARG A 99 -4.90 -3.57 -9.57
C ARG A 99 -5.77 -4.82 -9.78
N ILE A 100 -5.28 -6.00 -9.39
CA ILE A 100 -5.96 -7.29 -9.63
C ILE A 100 -7.02 -7.58 -8.55
N ALA A 101 -6.71 -7.31 -7.29
CA ALA A 101 -7.53 -7.74 -6.16
C ALA A 101 -7.69 -6.66 -5.07
N GLY A 102 -7.79 -5.40 -5.46
CA GLY A 102 -7.88 -4.24 -4.55
C GLY A 102 -8.91 -4.37 -3.43
N ASP A 103 -10.09 -4.93 -3.72
CA ASP A 103 -11.16 -5.13 -2.72
C ASP A 103 -10.77 -6.10 -1.58
N TYR A 104 -9.77 -6.95 -1.82
CA TYR A 104 -9.24 -7.93 -0.87
C TYR A 104 -7.95 -7.48 -0.19
N VAL A 105 -7.42 -6.31 -0.57
CA VAL A 105 -6.21 -5.75 0.05
C VAL A 105 -6.57 -5.13 1.39
N SER A 106 -5.92 -5.61 2.45
CA SER A 106 -6.11 -5.08 3.79
C SER A 106 -5.46 -3.70 3.94
N GLU A 107 -5.96 -2.92 4.90
CA GLU A 107 -5.41 -1.58 5.15
C GLU A 107 -3.92 -1.59 5.48
N GLU A 108 -3.47 -2.59 6.24
CA GLU A 108 -2.06 -2.77 6.61
C GLU A 108 -1.12 -2.87 5.40
N VAL A 109 -1.56 -3.50 4.30
CA VAL A 109 -0.71 -3.70 3.11
C VAL A 109 -0.47 -2.36 2.41
N TRP A 110 -1.53 -1.57 2.20
CA TRP A 110 -1.38 -0.30 1.51
C TRP A 110 -0.81 0.81 2.43
N TYR A 111 -0.99 0.71 3.76
CA TYR A 111 -0.24 1.54 4.71
C TYR A 111 1.26 1.25 4.64
N ARG A 112 1.63 -0.03 4.54
CA ARG A 112 3.04 -0.44 4.54
C ARG A 112 3.79 0.01 3.30
N VAL A 113 3.18 -0.08 2.11
CA VAL A 113 3.82 0.41 0.87
C VAL A 113 4.09 1.91 0.95
N ILE A 114 3.16 2.70 1.52
CA ILE A 114 3.36 4.14 1.73
C ILE A 114 4.54 4.39 2.68
N GLN A 115 4.64 3.66 3.79
CA GLN A 115 5.77 3.78 4.74
C GLN A 115 7.11 3.49 4.07
N ILE A 116 7.19 2.41 3.28
CA ILE A 116 8.43 2.00 2.61
C ILE A 116 8.84 3.06 1.59
N VAL A 117 7.91 3.54 0.75
CA VAL A 117 8.20 4.56 -0.26
C VAL A 117 8.63 5.88 0.38
N ILE A 118 8.04 6.30 1.50
CA ILE A 118 8.43 7.55 2.18
C ILE A 118 9.83 7.45 2.80
N ASN A 119 10.18 6.29 3.34
CA ASN A 119 11.47 6.04 3.96
C ASN A 119 12.60 5.79 2.94
N ARG A 120 12.28 5.64 1.66
CA ARG A 120 13.21 5.31 0.57
C ARG A 120 13.10 6.31 -0.57
N ASP A 121 14.02 7.27 -0.61
CA ASP A 121 13.98 8.35 -1.60
C ASP A 121 14.28 7.89 -3.03
N ASP A 122 15.01 6.78 -3.19
CA ASP A 122 15.38 6.17 -4.47
C ASP A 122 14.17 5.66 -5.27
N VAL A 123 13.10 5.22 -4.60
CA VAL A 123 11.92 4.67 -5.26
C VAL A 123 10.74 5.64 -5.37
N GLN A 124 10.81 6.82 -4.75
CA GLN A 124 9.69 7.78 -4.73
C GLN A 124 9.29 8.25 -6.14
N GLY A 125 10.27 8.63 -6.96
CA GLY A 125 10.01 9.07 -8.33
C GLY A 125 9.43 7.95 -9.20
N TYR A 126 9.92 6.72 -9.02
CA TYR A 126 9.39 5.56 -9.71
C TYR A 126 7.93 5.28 -9.30
N ALA A 127 7.66 5.23 -7.99
CA ALA A 127 6.33 4.98 -7.45
C ALA A 127 5.32 6.05 -7.89
N ALA A 128 5.70 7.33 -7.88
CA ALA A 128 4.84 8.42 -8.34
C ALA A 128 4.46 8.26 -9.82
N LYS A 129 5.44 7.99 -10.68
CA LYS A 129 5.22 7.73 -12.10
C LYS A 129 4.29 6.53 -12.34
N THR A 130 4.60 5.38 -11.73
CA THR A 130 3.83 4.14 -11.95
C THR A 130 2.39 4.27 -11.45
N VAL A 131 2.16 4.93 -10.30
CA VAL A 131 0.80 5.21 -9.79
C VAL A 131 0.05 6.17 -10.72
N PHE A 132 0.72 7.20 -11.22
CA PHE A 132 0.11 8.16 -12.14
C PHE A 132 -0.32 7.50 -13.46
N GLU A 133 0.53 6.63 -14.03
CA GLU A 133 0.19 5.83 -15.21
C GLU A 133 -0.96 4.85 -14.94
N ALA A 134 -0.98 4.21 -13.77
CA ALA A 134 -2.06 3.30 -13.38
C ALA A 134 -3.42 4.01 -13.22
N LEU A 135 -3.43 5.25 -12.71
CA LEU A 135 -4.65 6.05 -12.53
C LEU A 135 -5.24 6.58 -13.85
N GLN A 136 -4.45 6.62 -14.94
CA GLN A 136 -4.84 7.16 -16.24
C GLN A 136 -5.71 6.23 -17.10
N ALA A 137 -5.93 4.99 -16.70
CA ALA A 137 -6.83 4.10 -17.43
C ALA A 137 -8.30 4.60 -17.38
N PRO A 138 -9.08 4.67 -18.49
CA PRO A 138 -8.76 4.45 -19.91
C PRO A 138 -8.93 5.73 -20.79
N ALA A 139 -7.91 5.97 -21.62
CA ALA A 139 -7.85 6.87 -22.78
C ALA A 139 -7.53 8.36 -22.52
N CYS A 140 -6.27 8.64 -22.20
CA CYS A 140 -5.64 9.94 -22.44
C CYS A 140 -4.42 9.78 -23.37
N HIS A 141 -4.22 10.72 -24.30
CA HIS A 141 -3.15 10.68 -25.29
C HIS A 141 -1.80 10.97 -24.62
N GLU A 142 -0.77 10.17 -24.93
CA GLU A 142 0.59 10.27 -24.35
C GLU A 142 1.19 11.69 -24.31
N ASN A 143 0.91 12.54 -25.31
CA ASN A 143 1.40 13.92 -25.32
C ASN A 143 0.67 14.83 -24.31
N LEU A 144 -0.58 14.53 -23.97
CA LEU A 144 -1.31 15.21 -22.89
C LEU A 144 -0.68 14.90 -21.52
N VAL A 145 -0.14 13.70 -21.36
CA VAL A 145 0.57 13.26 -20.14
C VAL A 145 1.92 13.95 -20.01
N LYS A 146 2.67 14.11 -21.13
CA LYS A 146 3.97 14.80 -21.18
C LYS A 146 3.87 16.32 -20.98
N VAL A 147 2.77 16.93 -21.41
CA VAL A 147 2.43 18.35 -21.15
C VAL A 147 1.66 18.50 -19.83
N GLY A 148 1.32 17.38 -19.19
CA GLY A 148 0.50 17.30 -18.01
C GLY A 148 1.24 17.70 -16.75
N GLY A 149 1.44 19.00 -16.60
CA GLY A 149 1.87 19.60 -15.36
C GLY A 149 0.89 19.31 -14.20
N PRO A 150 1.13 19.91 -13.03
CA PRO A 150 0.39 19.60 -11.79
C PRO A 150 -1.14 19.78 -11.90
N LEU A 151 -1.61 20.56 -12.89
CA LEU A 151 -3.02 20.70 -13.22
C LEU A 151 -3.67 19.39 -13.71
N ILE A 152 -2.98 18.58 -14.52
CA ILE A 152 -3.51 17.30 -14.99
C ILE A 152 -3.56 16.28 -13.85
N GLN A 153 -2.52 16.26 -13.00
CA GLN A 153 -2.54 15.44 -11.79
C GLN A 153 -3.74 15.79 -10.90
N PHE A 154 -3.98 17.09 -10.68
CA PHE A 154 -5.16 17.55 -9.94
C PHE A 154 -6.47 17.14 -10.60
N ASN A 155 -6.63 17.40 -11.90
CA ASN A 155 -7.87 17.07 -12.61
C ASN A 155 -8.15 15.56 -12.63
N LEU A 156 -7.11 14.73 -12.76
CA LEU A 156 -7.23 13.28 -12.70
C LEU A 156 -7.75 12.83 -11.34
N LEU A 157 -7.15 13.31 -10.24
CA LEU A 157 -7.61 13.00 -8.88
C LEU A 157 -9.02 13.54 -8.63
N HIS A 158 -9.32 14.76 -9.09
CA HIS A 158 -10.64 15.37 -8.91
C HIS A 158 -11.74 14.67 -9.69
N SER A 159 -11.44 14.14 -10.89
CA SER A 159 -12.40 13.35 -11.68
C SER A 159 -12.91 12.11 -10.94
N LYS A 160 -12.09 11.54 -10.04
CA LYS A 160 -12.43 10.37 -9.23
C LYS A 160 -13.01 10.73 -7.87
N PHE A 161 -12.83 11.99 -7.41
CA PHE A 161 -13.19 12.44 -6.06
C PHE A 161 -14.62 12.09 -5.65
N HIS A 162 -15.61 12.38 -6.50
CA HIS A 162 -17.02 12.14 -6.19
C HIS A 162 -17.42 10.65 -6.21
N LEU A 163 -16.60 9.79 -6.80
CA LEU A 163 -16.83 8.34 -6.87
C LEU A 163 -16.22 7.60 -5.67
N CYS A 164 -15.40 8.28 -4.87
CA CYS A 164 -14.68 7.69 -3.75
C CYS A 164 -15.46 7.78 -2.42
N SER A 165 -15.11 6.90 -1.49
CA SER A 165 -15.65 6.89 -0.12
C SER A 165 -15.24 8.15 0.66
N VAL A 166 -15.90 8.40 1.80
CA VAL A 166 -15.59 9.55 2.68
C VAL A 166 -14.11 9.57 3.10
N PRO A 167 -13.50 8.47 3.61
CA PRO A 167 -12.08 8.48 4.00
C PRO A 167 -11.13 8.82 2.85
N THR A 168 -11.41 8.29 1.65
CA THR A 168 -10.60 8.58 0.46
C THR A 168 -10.76 10.03 0.03
N ARG A 169 -11.97 10.61 0.09
CA ARG A 169 -12.18 12.04 -0.18
C ARG A 169 -11.44 12.93 0.83
N ALA A 170 -11.44 12.56 2.11
CA ALA A 170 -10.68 13.28 3.13
C ALA A 170 -9.18 13.28 2.80
N LEU A 171 -8.65 12.11 2.40
CA LEU A 171 -7.28 11.95 1.94
C LEU A 171 -6.95 12.83 0.73
N LEU A 172 -7.85 12.89 -0.26
CA LEU A 172 -7.70 13.76 -1.44
C LEU A 172 -7.71 15.25 -1.08
N LEU A 173 -8.53 15.69 -0.11
CA LEU A 173 -8.50 17.09 0.36
C LEU A 173 -7.13 17.47 0.93
N SER A 174 -6.49 16.54 1.66
CA SER A 174 -5.13 16.76 2.18
C SER A 174 -4.06 16.75 1.08
N ALA A 175 -4.29 16.02 -0.01
CA ALA A 175 -3.44 16.12 -1.21
C ALA A 175 -3.59 17.49 -1.89
N TYR A 176 -4.82 18.02 -1.98
CA TYR A 176 -5.11 19.31 -2.61
C TYR A 176 -4.41 20.49 -1.93
N ILE A 177 -4.43 20.54 -0.59
CA ILE A 177 -3.73 21.62 0.13
C ILE A 177 -2.21 21.54 -0.05
N LYS A 178 -1.66 20.34 -0.24
CA LYS A 178 -0.25 20.14 -0.55
C LYS A 178 0.10 20.55 -1.98
N PHE A 179 -0.80 20.32 -2.93
CA PHE A 179 -0.69 20.87 -4.28
C PHE A 179 -0.68 22.40 -4.29
N ILE A 180 -1.44 23.06 -3.40
CA ILE A 180 -1.37 24.52 -3.23
C ILE A 180 0.04 24.97 -2.79
N ASN A 181 0.70 24.21 -1.89
CA ASN A 181 2.06 24.52 -1.42
C ASN A 181 3.11 24.29 -2.51
N LEU A 182 3.03 23.15 -3.20
CA LEU A 182 4.04 22.73 -4.19
C LEU A 182 3.91 23.49 -5.51
N PHE A 183 2.68 23.83 -5.92
CA PHE A 183 2.38 24.38 -7.23
C PHE A 183 1.47 25.62 -7.10
N PRO A 184 2.05 26.82 -6.89
CA PRO A 184 1.29 28.06 -6.76
C PRO A 184 0.38 28.36 -7.98
N GLU A 185 0.74 27.85 -9.15
CA GLU A 185 0.00 28.04 -10.42
C GLU A 185 -1.41 27.44 -10.38
N ILE A 186 -1.62 26.33 -9.67
CA ILE A 186 -2.92 25.64 -9.58
C ILE A 186 -3.73 26.03 -8.33
N LYS A 187 -3.15 26.86 -7.45
CA LYS A 187 -3.79 27.37 -6.25
C LYS A 187 -5.22 27.91 -6.48
N PRO A 188 -5.47 28.81 -7.45
CA PRO A 188 -6.82 29.38 -7.62
C PRO A 188 -7.85 28.29 -7.96
N THR A 189 -7.51 27.36 -8.86
CA THR A 189 -8.38 26.24 -9.24
C THR A 189 -8.75 25.38 -8.04
N ILE A 190 -7.77 25.04 -7.20
CA ILE A 190 -8.02 24.24 -5.99
C ILE A 190 -8.87 25.02 -4.97
N GLN A 191 -8.61 26.32 -4.80
CA GLN A 191 -9.39 27.16 -3.89
C GLN A 191 -10.86 27.24 -4.30
N ASP A 192 -11.16 27.30 -5.59
CA ASP A 192 -12.54 27.30 -6.07
C ASP A 192 -13.25 25.97 -5.79
N VAL A 193 -12.54 24.84 -5.93
CA VAL A 193 -13.05 23.52 -5.53
C VAL A 193 -13.30 23.45 -4.02
N LEU A 194 -12.36 23.92 -3.19
CA LEU A 194 -12.52 23.95 -1.72
C LEU A 194 -13.64 24.92 -1.29
N ARG A 195 -13.88 26.00 -2.04
CA ARG A 195 -14.93 26.99 -1.78
C ARG A 195 -16.32 26.52 -2.23
N SER A 196 -16.42 25.48 -3.06
CA SER A 196 -17.70 24.98 -3.53
C SER A 196 -18.62 24.56 -2.38
N ASP A 197 -19.93 24.78 -2.57
CA ASP A 197 -20.94 24.45 -1.56
C ASP A 197 -20.95 22.96 -1.20
N SER A 198 -20.61 22.08 -2.15
CA SER A 198 -20.51 20.64 -1.90
C SER A 198 -19.43 20.28 -0.89
N GLN A 199 -18.39 21.13 -0.74
CA GLN A 199 -17.33 20.92 0.24
C GLN A 199 -17.54 21.71 1.53
N LEU A 200 -17.92 22.99 1.45
CA LEU A 200 -18.12 23.81 2.65
C LEU A 200 -19.37 23.46 3.45
N ARG A 201 -20.40 22.93 2.79
CA ARG A 201 -21.66 22.49 3.41
C ARG A 201 -21.82 20.97 3.35
N ASN A 202 -20.69 20.25 3.33
CA ASN A 202 -20.72 18.80 3.33
C ASN A 202 -21.42 18.28 4.59
N ALA A 203 -22.24 17.24 4.45
CA ALA A 203 -22.92 16.62 5.59
C ALA A 203 -21.96 15.83 6.50
N ASP A 204 -20.82 15.42 5.97
CA ASP A 204 -19.77 14.75 6.72
C ASP A 204 -18.85 15.77 7.40
N VAL A 205 -18.69 15.63 8.72
CA VAL A 205 -17.94 16.58 9.56
C VAL A 205 -16.46 16.59 9.22
N GLU A 206 -15.85 15.44 8.90
CA GLU A 206 -14.43 15.36 8.56
C GLU A 206 -14.14 16.05 7.22
N LEU A 207 -14.98 15.84 6.21
CA LEU A 207 -14.84 16.51 4.91
C LEU A 207 -15.05 18.03 5.04
N GLN A 208 -16.06 18.44 5.81
CA GLN A 208 -16.35 19.85 6.03
C GLN A 208 -15.21 20.55 6.78
N GLN A 209 -14.73 19.96 7.88
CA GLN A 209 -13.65 20.52 8.69
C GLN A 209 -12.39 20.75 7.85
N ARG A 210 -11.98 19.73 7.09
CA ARG A 210 -10.80 19.83 6.22
C ARG A 210 -10.97 20.86 5.10
N ALA A 211 -12.13 20.89 4.45
CA ALA A 211 -12.39 21.87 3.40
C ALA A 211 -12.28 23.32 3.93
N VAL A 212 -12.86 23.58 5.11
CA VAL A 212 -12.82 24.90 5.75
C VAL A 212 -11.40 25.24 6.19
N GLU A 213 -10.71 24.36 6.92
CA GLU A 213 -9.35 24.59 7.41
C GLU A 213 -8.37 24.83 6.25
N TYR A 214 -8.40 23.98 5.22
CA TYR A 214 -7.48 24.09 4.07
C TYR A 214 -7.78 25.34 3.22
N LEU A 215 -9.05 25.71 3.05
CA LEU A 215 -9.42 26.96 2.38
C LEU A 215 -8.91 28.17 3.16
N ARG A 216 -9.06 28.17 4.49
CA ARG A 216 -8.60 29.28 5.33
C ARG A 216 -7.08 29.36 5.40
N LEU A 217 -6.41 28.23 5.54
CA LEU A 217 -4.96 28.14 5.50
C LEU A 217 -4.41 28.69 4.19
N SER A 218 -4.96 28.26 3.05
CA SER A 218 -4.50 28.73 1.73
C SER A 218 -4.81 30.20 1.42
N SER A 219 -5.85 30.77 2.05
CA SER A 219 -6.29 32.16 1.79
C SER A 219 -5.68 33.19 2.73
N ILE A 220 -5.41 32.82 3.98
CA ILE A 220 -5.03 33.76 5.05
C ILE A 220 -3.55 33.63 5.42
N ALA A 221 -2.99 32.42 5.41
CA ALA A 221 -1.60 32.22 5.82
C ALA A 221 -0.63 32.79 4.78
N SER A 222 0.52 33.29 5.27
CA SER A 222 1.64 33.64 4.40
C SER A 222 2.24 32.39 3.76
N ASN A 223 2.94 32.55 2.64
CA ASN A 223 3.59 31.42 1.97
C ASN A 223 4.59 30.69 2.89
N ASP A 224 5.31 31.43 3.73
CA ASP A 224 6.27 30.85 4.67
C ASP A 224 5.57 29.97 5.73
N ILE A 225 4.48 30.46 6.32
CA ILE A 225 3.69 29.70 7.30
C ILE A 225 3.08 28.46 6.62
N LEU A 226 2.55 28.61 5.41
CA LEU A 226 1.96 27.52 4.65
C LEU A 226 3.00 26.44 4.31
N ALA A 227 4.22 26.86 3.94
CA ALA A 227 5.33 25.96 3.67
C ALA A 227 5.81 25.23 4.94
N THR A 228 5.86 25.91 6.09
CA THR A 228 6.23 25.27 7.37
C THR A 228 5.17 24.26 7.82
N VAL A 229 3.88 24.58 7.71
CA VAL A 229 2.79 23.65 8.09
C VAL A 229 2.76 22.42 7.18
N LEU A 230 3.18 22.58 5.92
CA LEU A 230 3.14 21.54 4.88
C LEU A 230 4.55 21.05 4.49
N GLU A 231 5.50 21.12 5.42
CA GLU A 231 6.87 20.66 5.24
C GLU A 231 6.94 19.16 4.93
N GLU A 232 8.09 18.70 4.42
CA GLU A 232 8.33 17.28 4.18
C GLU A 232 8.16 16.47 5.48
N MET A 233 7.39 15.39 5.36
CA MET A 233 7.11 14.53 6.49
C MET A 233 8.37 13.77 6.91
N PRO A 234 8.66 13.68 8.22
CA PRO A 234 9.76 12.87 8.71
C PRO A 234 9.55 11.39 8.38
N PRO A 235 10.63 10.60 8.26
CA PRO A 235 10.53 9.17 8.01
C PRO A 235 9.77 8.46 9.14
N PHE A 236 9.04 7.40 8.79
CA PHE A 236 8.34 6.58 9.77
C PHE A 236 9.35 5.83 10.65
N PRO A 237 9.12 5.75 11.98
CA PRO A 237 9.93 4.90 12.84
C PRO A 237 9.81 3.44 12.42
N GLU A 238 10.91 2.69 12.50
CA GLU A 238 10.88 1.26 12.22
C GLU A 238 9.98 0.55 13.24
N ARG A 239 8.93 -0.10 12.73
CA ARG A 239 8.00 -0.92 13.51
C ARG A 239 7.92 -2.30 12.85
N GLU A 240 7.65 -3.32 13.67
CA GLU A 240 7.32 -4.66 13.17
C GLU A 240 6.12 -4.60 12.23
N SER A 241 6.19 -5.36 11.13
CA SER A 241 5.17 -5.33 10.08
C SER A 241 3.84 -5.85 10.62
N SER A 242 2.84 -4.96 10.71
CA SER A 242 1.46 -5.30 11.14
C SER A 242 0.82 -6.39 10.28
N ILE A 243 1.27 -6.52 9.04
CA ILE A 243 0.86 -7.55 8.07
C ILE A 243 1.08 -8.96 8.63
N LEU A 244 2.21 -9.22 9.29
CA LEU A 244 2.51 -10.53 9.89
C LEU A 244 1.61 -10.83 11.08
N ALA A 245 1.31 -9.82 11.91
CA ALA A 245 0.41 -9.97 13.04
C ALA A 245 -1.01 -10.36 12.58
N LYS A 246 -1.48 -9.80 11.46
CA LYS A 246 -2.78 -10.15 10.88
C LYS A 246 -2.83 -11.58 10.34
N LEU A 247 -1.75 -12.08 9.71
CA LEU A 247 -1.68 -13.47 9.28
C LEU A 247 -1.79 -14.43 10.49
N LYS A 248 -1.07 -14.13 11.58
CA LYS A 248 -1.12 -14.91 12.83
C LYS A 248 -2.53 -14.93 13.44
N LYS A 249 -3.22 -13.78 13.46
CA LYS A 249 -4.61 -13.68 13.96
C LYS A 249 -5.59 -14.53 13.13
N LYS A 250 -5.39 -14.61 11.81
CA LYS A 250 -6.29 -15.33 10.90
C LYS A 250 -6.12 -16.86 10.96
N LYS A 251 -4.92 -17.37 11.26
CA LYS A 251 -4.65 -18.82 11.34
C LYS A 251 -4.91 -19.46 12.72
N GLY A 252 -5.37 -18.69 13.70
CA GLY A 252 -5.56 -19.15 15.09
C GLY A 252 -4.24 -19.58 15.78
N PRO A 253 -4.24 -19.83 17.10
CA PRO A 253 -3.02 -20.13 17.86
C PRO A 253 -2.30 -21.46 17.53
N GLY A 254 -2.70 -22.18 16.47
CA GLY A 254 -2.27 -23.57 16.23
C GLY A 254 -1.61 -23.87 14.89
N THR A 255 -1.36 -22.88 14.01
CA THR A 255 -0.92 -23.19 12.63
C THR A 255 0.18 -22.30 12.05
N VAL A 256 0.89 -21.55 12.89
CA VAL A 256 2.09 -20.81 12.47
C VAL A 256 3.25 -21.36 13.29
N THR A 257 4.02 -22.28 12.71
CA THR A 257 5.33 -22.64 13.24
C THR A 257 6.21 -21.41 13.17
N ASP A 258 6.76 -21.04 14.33
CA ASP A 258 7.71 -19.96 14.51
C ASP A 258 8.82 -20.05 13.47
N LEU A 259 8.97 -18.98 12.69
CA LEU A 259 10.22 -18.65 12.07
C LEU A 259 11.10 -18.16 13.23
N GLU A 260 12.00 -19.02 13.70
CA GLU A 260 12.91 -18.74 14.80
C GLU A 260 13.73 -17.46 14.55
N ASP A 261 13.49 -16.44 15.38
CA ASP A 261 14.51 -15.47 15.77
C ASP A 261 15.20 -15.98 17.05
N THR A 262 16.12 -16.92 16.90
CA THR A 262 16.99 -17.33 17.99
C THR A 262 18.13 -16.31 18.13
N LYS A 263 17.89 -15.24 18.91
CA LYS A 263 18.84 -14.63 19.88
C LYS A 263 18.35 -13.28 20.43
N LYS A 264 17.73 -13.30 21.61
CA LYS A 264 18.16 -12.60 22.85
C LYS A 264 17.02 -12.57 23.86
N GLU A 265 16.94 -13.59 24.71
CA GLU A 265 16.32 -13.43 26.02
C GLU A 265 17.31 -12.75 26.98
N LYS A 266 17.01 -11.53 27.41
CA LYS A 266 17.06 -11.11 28.83
C LYS A 266 16.68 -9.65 29.03
N ASN A 267 15.55 -9.49 29.72
CA ASN A 267 15.17 -8.46 30.70
C ASN A 267 13.86 -7.74 30.35
N SER A 268 12.74 -8.32 30.80
CA SER A 268 11.52 -7.57 31.10
C SER A 268 11.38 -7.45 32.61
N SER A 269 11.50 -6.21 33.10
CA SER A 269 10.95 -5.77 34.38
C SER A 269 10.46 -4.34 34.17
N ASP A 270 9.13 -4.20 34.24
CA ASP A 270 8.35 -3.03 34.61
C ASP A 270 8.55 -1.71 33.83
N MET A 271 7.53 -1.25 33.10
CA MET A 271 6.47 -0.42 33.69
C MET A 271 5.47 0.08 32.63
N ASN A 272 4.25 0.18 33.13
CA ASN A 272 3.00 0.60 32.52
C ASN A 272 3.07 2.00 31.87
N GLY A 273 2.48 2.15 30.68
CA GLY A 273 2.39 3.44 29.98
C GLY A 273 1.57 3.33 28.71
N GLY A 274 0.25 3.15 28.87
CA GLY A 274 -0.70 3.11 27.76
C GLY A 274 -0.63 4.39 26.93
N THR A 275 -0.20 4.26 25.68
CA THR A 275 -0.46 5.24 24.63
C THR A 275 -1.56 4.65 23.74
N GLU A 276 -2.72 5.29 23.76
CA GLU A 276 -3.84 4.94 22.88
C GLU A 276 -3.38 4.98 21.41
N PRO A 277 -3.89 4.07 20.56
CA PRO A 277 -3.52 4.03 19.16
C PRO A 277 -4.11 5.24 18.44
N VAL A 278 -3.26 6.14 17.94
CA VAL A 278 -3.67 7.19 17.00
C VAL A 278 -4.34 6.50 15.80
N PRO A 279 -5.58 6.87 15.42
CA PRO A 279 -6.28 6.23 14.32
C PRO A 279 -5.52 6.46 13.00
N VAL A 280 -5.11 5.36 12.38
CA VAL A 280 -4.20 5.31 11.22
C VAL A 280 -4.77 5.99 9.97
N SER A 281 -6.09 6.22 9.91
CA SER A 281 -6.77 7.06 8.91
C SER A 281 -6.20 8.49 8.83
N THR A 282 -5.83 9.08 9.98
CA THR A 282 -5.18 10.39 10.05
C THR A 282 -3.74 10.34 9.55
N ALA A 283 -3.09 9.18 9.70
CA ALA A 283 -1.70 8.92 9.31
C ALA A 283 -1.49 8.65 7.82
N VAL A 284 -2.53 8.70 6.99
CA VAL A 284 -2.40 8.63 5.52
C VAL A 284 -2.78 9.96 4.89
N CYS A 285 -3.82 10.59 5.42
CA CYS A 285 -4.25 11.93 5.05
C CYS A 285 -3.10 12.94 5.07
N HIS A 286 -2.22 12.84 6.06
CA HIS A 286 -1.08 13.74 6.17
C HIS A 286 0.11 13.45 5.23
N TYR A 287 0.09 12.47 4.33
CA TYR A 287 1.34 11.89 3.79
C TYR A 287 1.50 11.87 2.26
N ILE A 288 0.51 12.34 1.49
CA ILE A 288 0.56 12.39 0.01
C ILE A 288 1.61 13.36 -0.58
N GLY A 289 2.17 14.28 0.22
CA GLY A 289 2.99 15.40 -0.27
C GLY A 289 4.32 15.04 -0.91
N LYS A 290 4.95 13.94 -0.49
CA LYS A 290 6.28 13.55 -0.99
C LYS A 290 6.21 12.97 -2.41
N LEU A 291 5.11 12.27 -2.74
CA LEU A 291 4.87 11.74 -4.09
C LEU A 291 4.56 12.83 -5.11
N CYS A 292 4.02 13.97 -4.68
CA CYS A 292 3.67 15.09 -5.55
C CYS A 292 4.85 15.96 -5.99
N LYS A 293 6.05 15.76 -5.43
CA LYS A 293 7.28 16.45 -5.87
C LYS A 293 7.90 15.82 -7.12
N TYR A 294 7.45 14.64 -7.52
CA TYR A 294 7.98 13.86 -8.63
C TYR A 294 6.97 13.72 -9.77
#